data_AF-A0A944X8L3-F1
#
_entry.id   AF-A0A944X8L3-F1
#
_cell.length_a   1.000
_cell.length_b   1.000
_cell.length_c   1.000
_cell.angle_alpha   90.00
_cell.angle_beta   90.00
_cell.angle_gamma   90.00
#
_symmetry.space_group_name_H-M   'P 1'
#
loop_
_entity.id
_entity.type
_entity.pdbx_description
1 polymer ?
#
loop_
_entity_poly.entity_id
_entity_poly.type
_entity_poly.pdbx_seq_one_letter_code
_entity_poly.pdbx_strand_id
1 'polypeptide(L)'
;WEGRGSTLYIHDEGPRSTGPGREVVELTPADAPGYGGATGMEFVRQFLAAACMGESAPFITNGTDALRAMQFVEAAYAAADSGQQMTPDR
;
A
#
# COMPACT_ATOMS: atom_id res chain seq x y z
N TRP A 1 -12.51 13.37 -6.09
CA TRP A 1 -11.54 13.45 -7.20
C TRP A 1 -10.53 14.57 -7.01
N GLU A 2 -10.31 15.05 -5.78
CA GLU A 2 -9.23 15.97 -5.45
C GLU A 2 -8.21 15.19 -4.62
N GLY A 3 -6.94 15.23 -5.00
CA GLY A 3 -5.84 14.60 -4.27
C GLY A 3 -4.97 13.61 -5.05
N ARG A 4 -5.33 13.24 -6.30
CA ARG A 4 -4.42 12.46 -7.17
C ARG A 4 -3.38 13.37 -7.81
N GLY A 5 -2.42 13.82 -7.02
CA GLY A 5 -1.16 14.33 -7.58
C GLY A 5 -0.38 13.16 -8.15
N SER A 6 -0.03 13.21 -9.43
CA SER A 6 0.87 12.24 -10.09
C SER A 6 2.34 12.52 -9.78
N THR A 7 2.64 13.41 -8.83
CA THR A 7 3.99 13.86 -8.56
C THR A 7 4.24 13.80 -7.06
N LEU A 8 5.20 12.96 -6.67
CA LEU A 8 5.72 12.90 -5.31
C LEU A 8 7.01 13.71 -5.25
N TYR A 9 7.07 14.67 -4.32
CA TYR A 9 8.28 15.43 -4.03
C TYR A 9 8.93 14.85 -2.78
N ILE A 10 10.16 14.37 -2.91
CA ILE A 10 10.95 13.82 -1.82
C ILE A 10 12.06 14.82 -1.52
N HIS A 11 12.14 15.23 -0.27
CA HIS A 11 13.19 16.09 0.26
C HIS A 11 13.96 15.29 1.30
N ASP A 12 15.25 15.10 1.09
CA ASP A 12 16.15 14.47 2.05
C ASP A 12 16.95 15.55 2.79
N GLU A 13 16.75 15.64 4.12
CA GLU A 13 17.49 16.52 5.00
C GLU A 13 17.95 15.74 6.25
N GLY A 14 19.24 15.83 6.61
CA GLY A 14 19.77 15.23 7.84
C GLY A 14 21.23 14.79 7.74
N PRO A 15 21.84 14.29 8.84
CA PRO A 15 23.27 13.97 8.91
C PRO A 15 23.73 12.84 7.99
N ARG A 16 22.79 12.04 7.47
CA ARG A 16 23.04 10.95 6.50
C ARG A 16 22.62 11.30 5.08
N SER A 17 22.07 12.50 4.88
CA SER A 17 21.73 12.99 3.55
C SER A 17 23.00 13.13 2.72
N THR A 18 22.97 12.63 1.49
CA THR A 18 24.12 12.67 0.58
C THR A 18 24.17 13.95 -0.27
N GLY A 19 23.20 14.86 -0.08
CA GLY A 19 23.16 16.18 -0.71
C GLY A 19 21.74 16.79 -0.66
N PRO A 20 21.57 18.06 -1.10
CA PRO A 20 20.26 18.70 -1.23
C PRO A 20 19.51 18.12 -2.44
N GLY A 21 19.18 16.84 -2.38
CA GLY A 21 18.52 16.10 -3.45
C GLY A 21 17.02 16.24 -3.33
N ARG A 22 16.42 17.15 -4.11
CA ARG A 22 14.99 17.07 -4.40
C ARG A 22 14.79 15.98 -5.44
N GLU A 23 14.25 14.85 -5.04
CA GLU A 23 13.82 13.81 -5.98
C GLU A 23 12.35 14.04 -6.34
N VAL A 24 12.05 13.97 -7.64
CA VAL A 24 10.69 14.09 -8.16
C VAL A 24 10.33 12.76 -8.80
N VAL A 25 9.35 12.08 -8.23
CA VAL A 25 8.83 10.82 -8.76
C VAL A 25 7.49 11.09 -9.42
N GLU A 26 7.43 10.89 -10.75
CA GLU A 26 6.17 10.91 -11.48
C GLU A 26 5.49 9.55 -11.38
N LEU A 27 4.41 9.51 -10.60
CA LEU A 27 3.51 8.37 -10.51
C LEU A 27 2.53 8.44 -11.66
N THR A 28 2.66 7.53 -12.62
CA THR A 28 1.60 7.25 -13.58
C THR A 28 0.74 6.12 -13.01
N PRO A 29 -0.36 6.42 -12.28
CA PRO A 29 -1.27 5.37 -11.89
C PRO A 29 -1.81 4.72 -13.17
N ALA A 30 -1.65 3.40 -13.29
CA ALA A 30 -2.32 2.67 -14.35
C ALA A 30 -3.83 2.97 -14.29
N ASP A 31 -4.49 3.01 -15.44
CA ASP A 31 -5.95 3.02 -15.55
C ASP A 31 -6.50 1.70 -14.99
N ALA A 32 -6.51 1.60 -13.66
CA ALA A 32 -7.19 0.55 -12.96
C ALA A 32 -8.66 0.98 -12.86
N PRO A 33 -9.62 0.15 -13.31
CA PRO A 33 -11.00 0.36 -12.93
C PRO A 33 -10.98 0.41 -11.40
N GLY A 34 -11.34 1.56 -10.82
CA GLY A 34 -11.33 1.74 -9.38
C GLY A 34 -12.22 0.69 -8.69
N TYR A 35 -12.33 0.74 -7.38
CA TYR A 35 -13.17 -0.20 -6.61
C TYR A 35 -14.66 -0.25 -7.04
N GLY A 36 -15.14 0.65 -7.91
CA GLY A 36 -16.48 0.59 -8.53
C GLY A 36 -16.56 -0.04 -9.93
N GLY A 37 -15.44 -0.49 -10.52
CA GLY A 37 -15.39 -1.10 -11.86
C GLY A 37 -15.32 -2.64 -11.82
N ALA A 38 -14.90 -3.25 -12.93
CA ALA A 38 -14.80 -4.72 -13.07
C ALA A 38 -14.04 -5.39 -11.91
N THR A 39 -12.97 -4.76 -11.42
CA THR A 39 -12.18 -5.24 -10.27
C THR A 39 -12.97 -5.25 -8.97
N GLY A 40 -13.82 -4.25 -8.74
CA GLY A 40 -14.69 -4.20 -7.55
C GLY A 40 -15.79 -5.25 -7.59
N MET A 41 -16.38 -5.46 -8.75
CA MET A 41 -17.36 -6.53 -8.96
C MET A 41 -16.74 -7.92 -8.76
N GLU A 42 -15.52 -8.13 -9.24
CA GLU A 42 -14.81 -9.40 -9.04
C GLU A 42 -14.42 -9.60 -7.57
N PHE A 43 -14.01 -8.54 -6.86
CA PHE A 43 -13.81 -8.59 -5.40
C PHE A 43 -15.07 -9.04 -4.65
N VAL A 44 -16.22 -8.42 -4.93
CA VAL A 44 -17.51 -8.79 -4.29
C VAL A 44 -17.88 -10.23 -4.63
N ARG A 45 -17.67 -10.66 -5.88
CA ARG A 45 -17.95 -12.03 -6.33
C ARG A 45 -17.10 -13.06 -5.59
N GLN A 46 -15.81 -12.80 -5.44
CA GLN A 46 -14.89 -13.68 -4.71
C GLN A 46 -15.18 -13.68 -3.20
N PHE A 47 -15.56 -12.53 -2.64
CA PHE A 47 -15.96 -12.42 -1.23
C PHE A 47 -17.17 -13.29 -0.92
N LEU A 48 -18.22 -13.20 -1.76
CA LEU A 48 -19.41 -14.03 -1.62
C LEU A 48 -19.11 -15.51 -1.83
N ALA A 49 -18.27 -15.85 -2.81
CA ALA A 49 -17.85 -17.23 -3.04
C ALA A 49 -17.12 -17.82 -1.82
N ALA A 50 -16.19 -17.07 -1.21
CA ALA A 50 -15.49 -17.50 0.00
C ALA A 50 -16.43 -17.61 1.21
N ALA A 51 -17.36 -16.67 1.39
CA ALA A 51 -18.34 -16.71 2.48
C ALA A 51 -19.33 -17.89 2.35
N CYS A 52 -19.72 -18.25 1.13
CA CYS A 52 -20.69 -19.32 0.87
C CYS A 52 -20.06 -20.72 0.77
N MET A 53 -18.82 -20.84 0.25
CA MET A 53 -18.16 -22.13 0.00
C MET A 53 -17.10 -22.50 1.05
N GLY A 54 -16.83 -21.63 2.02
CA GLY A 54 -15.75 -21.82 2.99
C GLY A 54 -14.35 -21.66 2.36
N GLU A 55 -13.31 -22.07 3.08
CA GLU A 55 -11.87 -21.89 2.76
C GLU A 55 -11.39 -22.43 1.39
N SER A 56 -12.28 -23.03 0.59
CA SER A 56 -11.96 -23.62 -0.71
C SER A 56 -11.86 -22.62 -1.86
N ALA A 57 -12.30 -21.38 -1.67
CA ALA A 57 -12.14 -20.32 -2.67
C ALA A 57 -10.99 -19.38 -2.26
N PRO A 58 -9.92 -19.26 -3.06
CA PRO A 58 -8.85 -18.30 -2.78
C PRO A 58 -9.43 -16.88 -2.84
N PHE A 59 -9.50 -16.22 -1.69
CA PHE A 59 -9.90 -14.83 -1.58
C PHE A 59 -8.66 -13.96 -1.39
N ILE A 60 -8.56 -12.89 -2.19
CA ILE A 60 -7.37 -12.02 -2.29
C ILE A 60 -6.96 -11.34 -0.98
N THR A 61 -7.88 -11.21 -0.01
CA THR A 61 -7.57 -10.63 1.29
C THR A 61 -8.07 -11.56 2.39
N ASN A 62 -7.22 -12.48 2.85
CA ASN A 62 -7.48 -13.09 4.15
C ASN A 62 -7.08 -12.09 5.26
N GLY A 63 -7.44 -12.37 6.51
CA GLY A 63 -7.11 -11.48 7.64
C GLY A 63 -5.60 -11.26 7.80
N THR A 64 -4.76 -12.16 7.30
CA THR A 64 -3.30 -12.06 7.34
C THR A 64 -2.77 -10.97 6.41
N ASP A 65 -3.35 -10.79 5.22
CA ASP A 65 -2.92 -9.72 4.31
C ASP A 65 -3.20 -8.33 4.90
N ALA A 66 -4.35 -8.18 5.56
CA ALA A 66 -4.69 -6.95 6.28
C ALA A 66 -3.73 -6.69 7.46
N LEU A 67 -3.42 -7.74 8.23
CA LEU A 67 -2.46 -7.65 9.33
C LEU A 67 -1.07 -7.24 8.84
N ARG A 68 -0.58 -7.85 7.75
CA ARG A 68 0.72 -7.51 7.14
C ARG A 68 0.79 -6.09 6.63
N ALA A 69 -0.29 -5.59 6.03
CA ALA A 69 -0.38 -4.20 5.61
C ALA A 69 -0.25 -3.24 6.81
N MET A 70 -0.91 -3.56 7.93
CA MET A 70 -0.79 -2.77 9.16
C MET A 70 0.62 -2.82 9.74
N GLN A 71 1.25 -3.99 9.81
CA GLN A 71 2.64 -4.15 10.27
C GLN A 71 3.63 -3.34 9.42
N PHE A 72 3.40 -3.25 8.11
CA PHE A 72 4.22 -2.41 7.23
C PHE A 72 4.06 -0.92 7.57
N VAL A 73 2.83 -0.46 7.81
CA VAL A 73 2.55 0.93 8.18
C VAL A 73 3.22 1.27 9.52
N GLU A 74 3.11 0.39 10.51
CA GLU A 74 3.77 0.57 11.81
C GLU A 74 5.29 0.65 11.68
N ALA A 75 5.91 -0.25 10.89
CA ALA A 75 7.33 -0.22 10.62
C ALA A 75 7.77 1.08 9.92
N ALA A 76 6.96 1.60 9.00
CA ALA A 76 7.24 2.86 8.32
C ALA A 76 7.23 4.05 9.30
N TYR A 77 6.27 4.11 10.22
CA TYR A 77 6.24 5.15 11.26
C TYR A 77 7.41 5.00 12.24
N ALA A 78 7.74 3.78 12.68
CA ALA A 78 8.89 3.54 13.54
C ALA A 78 10.23 3.89 12.87
N ALA A 79 10.35 3.66 11.56
CA ALA A 79 11.53 4.05 10.79
C ALA A 79 11.66 5.57 10.66
N ALA A 80 10.53 6.26 10.45
CA ALA A 80 10.50 7.72 10.39
C ALA A 80 10.89 8.36 11.73
N ASP A 81 10.42 7.82 12.85
CA ASP A 81 10.71 8.34 14.19
C ASP A 81 12.16 8.09 14.61
N SER A 82 12.67 6.87 14.36
CA SER A 82 14.03 6.47 14.75
C SER A 82 15.13 6.88 13.77
N GLY A 83 14.76 7.23 12.53
CA GLY A 83 15.70 7.42 11.43
C GLY A 83 16.50 6.15 11.09
N GLN A 84 15.98 4.96 11.40
CA GLN A 84 16.61 3.67 11.10
C GLN A 84 15.69 2.80 10.25
N GLN A 85 16.29 1.93 9.44
CA GLN A 85 15.52 0.97 8.66
C GLN A 85 14.83 -0.03 9.60
N MET A 86 13.51 -0.16 9.47
CA MET A 86 12.69 -1.14 10.19
C MET A 86 12.27 -2.26 9.27
N THR A 87 12.22 -3.49 9.80
CA THR A 87 11.67 -4.66 9.09
C THR A 87 10.34 -5.02 9.75
N PRO A 88 9.22 -5.11 9.01
CA PRO A 88 7.96 -5.56 9.56
C PRO A 88 8.08 -6.97 10.14
N ASP A 89 7.44 -7.22 11.29
CA ASP A 89 7.37 -8.56 11.88
C ASP A 89 6.66 -9.55 10.95
N ARG A 90 7.10 -10.82 10.97
CA ARG A 90 6.68 -11.88 10.04
C ARG A 90 5.32 -12.50 10.37
#